data_AF-A0A9P9D777-F1
#
_entry.id   AF-A0A9P9D777-F1
#
_cell.length_a   1.000
_cell.length_b   1.000
_cell.length_c   1.000
_cell.angle_alpha   90.00
_cell.angle_beta   90.00
_cell.angle_gamma   90.00
#
_symmetry.space_group_name_H-M   'P 1'
#
loop_
_entity.id
_entity.type
_entity.pdbx_description
1 polymer ?
#
loop_
_entity_poly.entity_id
_entity_poly.type
_entity_poly.pdbx_seq_one_letter_code
_entity_poly.pdbx_strand_id
1 'polypeptide(L)'
;MKIAIASLLLAAPLMVNAACHFSFFQTANWDESGRRYRVRATASGDDPNINTWRMIEDFCNIYRDSTSARALPNPICSIQSPERHLADADTSEPHGPSGVHAHHLLYEEIIKELKRTYRFCTYVNHAAY
;
A
#
# COMPACT_ATOMS: atom_id res chain seq x y z
N MET A 1 12.79 -58.94 -1.02
CA MET A 1 13.16 -57.56 -1.43
C MET A 1 11.88 -56.78 -1.67
N LYS A 2 11.61 -55.73 -0.88
CA LYS A 2 10.46 -54.84 -1.09
C LYS A 2 11.00 -53.52 -1.64
N ILE A 3 10.59 -53.16 -2.85
CA ILE A 3 10.92 -51.88 -3.49
C ILE A 3 9.98 -50.84 -2.88
N ALA A 4 10.53 -49.89 -2.14
CA ALA A 4 9.78 -48.72 -1.67
C ALA A 4 9.62 -47.76 -2.85
N ILE A 5 8.39 -47.58 -3.32
CA ILE A 5 8.03 -46.54 -4.29
C ILE A 5 8.04 -45.23 -3.50
N ALA A 6 9.12 -44.47 -3.61
CA ALA A 6 9.17 -43.09 -3.15
C ALA A 6 8.32 -42.25 -4.10
N SER A 7 7.08 -41.95 -3.70
CA SER A 7 6.22 -40.99 -4.39
C SER A 7 6.89 -39.62 -4.37
N LEU A 8 7.50 -39.20 -5.48
CA LEU A 8 7.89 -37.82 -5.70
C LEU A 8 6.60 -36.97 -5.82
N LEU A 9 6.21 -36.34 -4.72
CA LEU A 9 5.28 -35.21 -4.74
C LEU A 9 5.99 -34.05 -5.44
N LEU A 10 5.76 -33.88 -6.74
CA LEU A 10 6.05 -32.63 -7.43
C LEU A 10 5.16 -31.55 -6.82
N ALA A 11 5.71 -30.80 -5.87
CA ALA A 11 5.16 -29.52 -5.48
C ALA A 11 5.35 -28.57 -6.67
N ALA A 12 4.36 -28.55 -7.57
CA ALA A 12 4.27 -27.50 -8.56
C ALA A 12 4.15 -26.16 -7.79
N PRO A 13 5.01 -25.16 -8.03
CA PRO A 13 4.76 -23.83 -7.51
C PRO A 13 3.46 -23.37 -8.17
N LEU A 14 2.39 -23.31 -7.36
CA LEU A 14 1.19 -22.58 -7.74
C LEU A 14 1.65 -21.14 -7.96
N MET A 15 1.87 -20.77 -9.21
CA MET A 15 1.93 -19.37 -9.60
C MET A 15 0.54 -18.82 -9.29
N VAL A 16 0.39 -18.32 -8.06
CA VAL A 16 -0.75 -17.51 -7.67
C VAL A 16 -0.60 -16.24 -8.50
N ASN A 17 -1.22 -16.21 -9.67
CA ASN A 17 -1.44 -14.96 -10.38
C ASN A 17 -2.18 -14.07 -9.38
N ALA A 18 -1.53 -12.98 -8.96
CA ALA A 18 -2.16 -12.06 -8.05
C ALA A 18 -3.43 -11.51 -8.73
N ALA A 19 -4.59 -11.69 -8.10
CA ALA A 19 -5.85 -11.23 -8.66
C ALA A 19 -5.91 -9.68 -8.75
N CYS A 20 -5.01 -9.02 -8.02
CA CYS A 20 -4.97 -7.58 -7.85
C CYS A 20 -3.56 -7.09 -7.52
N HIS A 21 -3.35 -5.79 -7.70
CA HIS A 21 -2.07 -5.14 -7.50
C HIS A 21 -2.25 -3.74 -6.89
N PHE A 22 -1.47 -3.46 -5.86
CA PHE A 22 -1.28 -2.12 -5.31
C PHE A 22 0.12 -1.59 -5.67
N SER A 23 0.18 -0.37 -6.17
CA SER A 23 1.41 0.41 -6.31
C SER A 23 1.37 1.61 -5.37
N PHE A 24 2.50 1.90 -4.72
CA PHE A 24 2.67 3.08 -3.89
C PHE A 24 3.87 3.87 -4.41
N PHE A 25 3.68 5.16 -4.66
CA PHE A 25 4.75 6.07 -5.03
C PHE A 25 4.87 7.16 -3.96
N GLN A 26 6.00 7.15 -3.25
CA GLN A 26 6.24 8.10 -2.16
C GLN A 26 7.06 9.28 -2.67
N THR A 27 6.62 10.49 -2.37
CA THR A 27 7.34 11.73 -2.67
C THR A 27 7.35 12.65 -1.46
N ALA A 28 8.44 13.39 -1.30
CA ALA A 28 8.51 14.50 -0.35
C ALA A 28 8.50 15.82 -1.12
N ASN A 29 7.54 16.68 -0.82
CA ASN A 29 7.45 18.02 -1.39
C ASN A 29 7.54 19.08 -0.27
N TRP A 30 7.89 20.28 -0.67
CA TRP A 30 7.83 21.46 0.19
C TRP A 30 6.50 22.18 -0.05
N ASP A 31 5.78 22.49 1.02
CA ASP A 31 4.71 23.47 0.99
C ASP A 31 5.03 24.65 1.93
N GLU A 32 4.20 25.69 1.91
CA GLU A 32 4.42 26.92 2.67
C GLU A 32 4.46 26.71 4.19
N SER A 33 4.00 25.56 4.69
CA SER A 33 3.93 25.23 6.12
C SER A 33 5.01 24.23 6.57
N GLY A 34 5.87 23.75 5.66
CA GLY A 34 6.98 22.86 5.96
C GLY A 34 7.15 21.73 4.94
N ARG A 35 7.72 20.60 5.39
CA ARG A 35 7.86 19.41 4.55
C ARG A 35 6.56 18.60 4.62
N ARG A 36 5.95 18.39 3.46
CA ARG A 36 4.79 17.52 3.28
C ARG A 36 5.21 16.27 2.55
N TYR A 37 4.83 15.14 3.11
CA TYR A 37 5.13 13.88 2.48
C TYR A 37 3.85 13.26 1.92
N ARG A 38 3.94 12.80 0.67
CA ARG A 38 2.84 12.29 -0.13
C ARG A 38 3.09 10.84 -0.48
N VAL A 39 2.04 10.04 -0.44
CA VAL A 39 1.96 8.79 -1.17
C VAL A 39 0.81 8.79 -2.13
N ARG A 40 1.13 8.46 -3.37
CA ARG A 40 0.16 8.07 -4.38
C ARG A 40 -0.02 6.58 -4.32
N ALA A 41 -1.24 6.13 -4.02
CA ALA A 41 -1.63 4.73 -4.10
C ALA A 41 -2.42 4.48 -5.38
N THR A 42 -2.14 3.38 -6.06
CA THR A 42 -2.87 2.92 -7.25
C THR A 42 -3.26 1.46 -7.06
N ALA A 43 -4.52 1.14 -7.32
CA ALA A 43 -5.04 -0.23 -7.30
C ALA A 43 -5.35 -0.68 -8.73
N SER A 44 -5.15 -1.95 -9.02
CA SER A 44 -5.49 -2.57 -10.29
C SER A 44 -5.88 -4.03 -10.07
N GLY A 45 -6.62 -4.60 -11.00
CA GLY A 45 -7.03 -6.00 -10.96
C GLY A 45 -7.15 -6.55 -12.37
N ASP A 46 -6.70 -7.79 -12.56
CA ASP A 46 -6.80 -8.49 -13.84
C ASP A 46 -8.19 -9.11 -14.03
N ASP A 47 -8.94 -9.27 -12.93
CA ASP A 47 -10.32 -9.76 -12.91
C ASP A 47 -11.31 -8.58 -12.87
N PRO A 48 -12.30 -8.52 -13.79
CA PRO A 48 -13.31 -7.45 -13.81
C PRO A 48 -14.19 -7.36 -12.55
N ASN A 49 -14.19 -8.39 -11.69
CA ASN A 49 -14.90 -8.38 -10.42
C ASN A 49 -14.11 -7.70 -9.29
N ILE A 50 -12.85 -7.32 -9.52
CA ILE A 50 -12.03 -6.61 -8.53
C ILE A 50 -12.49 -5.16 -8.44
N ASN A 51 -13.01 -4.81 -7.25
CA ASN A 51 -13.47 -3.46 -6.96
C ASN A 51 -12.29 -2.57 -6.53
N THR A 52 -11.56 -2.04 -7.52
CA THR A 52 -10.40 -1.14 -7.29
C THR A 52 -10.80 0.15 -6.57
N TRP A 53 -12.05 0.59 -6.71
CA TRP A 53 -12.59 1.71 -5.94
C TRP A 53 -12.62 1.41 -4.45
N ARG A 54 -13.17 0.25 -4.07
CA ARG A 54 -13.22 -0.16 -2.67
C ARG A 54 -11.81 -0.33 -2.08
N MET A 55 -10.89 -0.87 -2.86
CA MET A 55 -9.48 -1.01 -2.49
C MET A 55 -8.84 0.33 -2.13
N ILE A 56 -9.09 1.38 -2.93
CA ILE A 56 -8.55 2.72 -2.69
C ILE A 56 -9.30 3.45 -1.56
N GLU A 57 -10.59 3.22 -1.41
CA GLU A 57 -11.36 3.71 -0.26
C GLU A 57 -10.82 3.14 1.05
N ASP A 58 -10.56 1.83 1.11
CA ASP A 58 -9.97 1.19 2.27
C ASP A 58 -8.55 1.71 2.55
N PHE A 59 -7.73 1.96 1.52
CA PHE A 59 -6.45 2.65 1.70
C PHE A 59 -6.63 4.03 2.38
N CYS A 60 -7.55 4.86 1.90
CA CYS A 60 -7.79 6.17 2.51
C CYS A 60 -8.35 6.09 3.94
N ASN A 61 -9.16 5.07 4.26
CA ASN A 61 -9.64 4.84 5.63
C ASN A 61 -8.48 4.45 6.55
N ILE A 62 -7.70 3.45 6.17
CA ILE A 62 -6.53 2.99 6.94
C ILE A 62 -5.51 4.12 7.12
N TYR A 63 -5.29 4.94 6.07
CA TYR A 63 -4.39 6.10 6.15
C TYR A 63 -4.86 7.10 7.21
N ARG A 64 -6.15 7.48 7.19
CA ARG A 64 -6.73 8.42 8.15
C ARG A 64 -6.71 7.87 9.57
N ASP A 65 -6.99 6.58 9.74
CA ASP A 65 -6.97 5.93 11.05
C ASP A 65 -5.54 5.87 11.61
N SER A 66 -4.57 5.47 10.78
CA SER A 66 -3.16 5.34 11.19
C SER A 66 -2.53 6.69 11.53
N THR A 67 -2.84 7.74 10.75
CA THR A 67 -2.38 9.11 11.01
C THR A 67 -3.04 9.70 12.26
N SER A 68 -4.33 9.43 12.49
CA SER A 68 -5.03 9.84 13.71
C SER A 68 -4.47 9.15 14.96
N ALA A 69 -4.17 7.84 14.89
CA ALA A 69 -3.57 7.09 15.98
C ALA A 69 -2.18 7.60 16.38
N ARG A 70 -1.47 8.21 15.44
CA ARG A 70 -0.13 8.81 15.62
C ARG A 70 -0.16 10.32 15.91
N ALA A 71 -1.36 10.92 15.97
CA ALA A 71 -1.57 12.37 16.13
C ALA A 71 -0.79 13.22 15.10
N LEU A 72 -0.68 12.71 13.87
CA LEU A 72 0.04 13.42 12.81
C LEU A 72 -0.79 14.61 12.28
N PRO A 73 -0.16 15.77 12.04
CA PRO A 73 -0.86 16.95 11.57
C PRO A 73 -1.30 16.84 10.10
N ASN A 74 -2.45 17.46 9.82
CA ASN A 74 -3.01 17.68 8.48
C ASN A 74 -3.06 16.44 7.56
N PRO A 75 -3.51 15.26 8.02
CA PRO A 75 -3.65 14.11 7.14
C PRO A 75 -4.76 14.37 6.12
N ILE A 76 -4.45 14.25 4.84
CA ILE A 76 -5.42 14.32 3.75
C ILE A 76 -5.31 13.03 2.94
N CYS A 77 -6.42 12.41 2.58
CA CYS A 77 -6.46 11.38 1.56
C CYS A 77 -7.58 11.67 0.58
N SER A 78 -7.23 11.80 -0.69
CA SER A 78 -8.12 12.23 -1.76
C SER A 78 -8.08 11.22 -2.90
N ILE A 79 -9.20 10.53 -3.10
CA ILE A 79 -9.38 9.67 -4.27
C ILE A 79 -9.54 10.57 -5.50
N GLN A 80 -8.72 10.35 -6.52
CA GLN A 80 -8.71 11.21 -7.70
C GLN A 80 -9.93 10.90 -8.58
N SER A 81 -10.66 11.93 -9.00
CA SER A 81 -11.79 11.80 -9.91
C SER A 81 -11.33 12.22 -11.32
N PRO A 82 -11.68 11.47 -12.38
CA PRO A 82 -12.53 10.28 -12.42
C PRO A 82 -11.80 8.95 -12.12
N GLU A 83 -10.51 9.01 -11.79
CA GLU A 83 -9.60 7.88 -11.60
C GLU A 83 -9.84 7.12 -10.29
N ARG A 84 -10.98 6.41 -10.23
CA ARG A 84 -11.47 5.61 -9.09
C ARG A 84 -10.55 4.47 -8.61
N HIS A 85 -9.34 4.40 -9.13
CA HIS A 85 -8.33 3.39 -8.79
C HIS A 85 -7.04 4.06 -8.28
N LEU A 86 -7.08 5.36 -7.98
CA LEU A 86 -5.94 6.16 -7.55
C LEU A 86 -6.31 7.11 -6.40
N ALA A 87 -5.46 7.21 -5.39
CA ALA A 87 -5.56 8.22 -4.34
C ALA A 87 -4.22 8.86 -4.03
N ASP A 88 -4.26 10.15 -3.69
CA ASP A 88 -3.13 10.88 -3.12
C ASP A 88 -3.38 11.06 -1.62
N ALA A 89 -2.43 10.66 -0.80
CA ALA A 89 -2.46 10.75 0.65
C ALA A 89 -1.26 11.56 1.16
N ASP A 90 -1.54 12.64 1.88
CA ASP A 90 -0.54 13.59 2.37
C ASP A 90 -0.56 13.68 3.90
N THR A 91 0.63 13.78 4.51
CA THR A 91 0.79 14.11 5.93
C THR A 91 1.98 15.06 6.13
N SER A 92 1.92 15.87 7.17
CA SER A 92 3.01 16.74 7.58
C SER A 92 3.81 16.06 8.70
N GLU A 93 5.13 15.96 8.54
CA GLU A 93 6.03 15.34 9.51
C GLU A 93 7.21 16.28 9.78
N PRO A 94 7.91 16.16 10.94
CA PRO A 94 9.06 16.99 11.25
C PRO A 94 10.14 16.96 10.15
N HIS A 95 10.85 18.08 9.96
CA HIS A 95 11.91 18.14 8.97
C HIS A 95 13.12 17.26 9.35
N GLY A 96 13.77 16.66 8.34
CA GLY A 96 15.00 15.89 8.49
C GLY A 96 14.81 14.37 8.47
N PRO A 97 15.88 13.61 8.76
CA PRO A 97 15.88 12.14 8.67
C PRO A 97 14.82 11.46 9.53
N SER A 98 14.49 12.07 10.68
CA SER A 98 13.47 11.55 11.60
C SER A 98 12.07 11.56 11.00
N GLY A 99 11.68 12.63 10.29
CA GLY A 99 10.38 12.69 9.62
C GLY A 99 10.27 11.76 8.42
N VAL A 100 11.35 11.60 7.64
CA VAL A 100 11.40 10.62 6.55
C VAL A 100 11.18 9.22 7.11
N HIS A 101 11.85 8.89 8.21
CA HIS A 101 11.73 7.59 8.87
C HIS A 101 10.33 7.38 9.48
N ALA A 102 9.78 8.39 10.15
CA ALA A 102 8.42 8.32 10.72
C ALA A 102 7.37 8.07 9.63
N HIS A 103 7.48 8.78 8.50
CA HIS A 103 6.63 8.60 7.34
C HIS A 103 6.77 7.21 6.72
N HIS A 104 8.00 6.70 6.60
CA HIS A 104 8.24 5.35 6.11
C HIS A 104 7.57 4.29 7.00
N LEU A 105 7.75 4.37 8.32
CA LEU A 105 7.12 3.44 9.27
C LEU A 105 5.59 3.48 9.21
N LEU A 106 5.00 4.67 9.05
CA LEU A 106 3.57 4.84 8.86
C LEU A 106 3.08 4.01 7.66
N TYR A 107 3.76 4.07 6.51
CA TYR A 107 3.32 3.28 5.36
C TYR A 107 3.58 1.79 5.48
N GLU A 108 4.64 1.37 6.14
CA GLU A 108 4.84 -0.06 6.38
C GLU A 108 3.66 -0.65 7.17
N GLU A 109 3.12 0.08 8.14
CA GLU A 109 1.91 -0.30 8.88
C GLU A 109 0.67 -0.34 7.98
N ILE A 110 0.45 0.70 7.16
CA ILE A 110 -0.69 0.75 6.24
C ILE A 110 -0.63 -0.41 5.23
N ILE A 111 0.54 -0.67 4.64
CA ILE A 111 0.76 -1.78 3.71
C ILE A 111 0.51 -3.13 4.42
N LYS A 112 0.92 -3.26 5.68
CA LYS A 112 0.68 -4.46 6.48
C LYS A 112 -0.81 -4.71 6.72
N GLU A 113 -1.59 -3.67 7.02
CA GLU A 113 -3.05 -3.80 7.16
C GLU A 113 -3.72 -4.12 5.82
N LEU A 114 -3.33 -3.44 4.74
CA LEU A 114 -3.85 -3.77 3.40
C LEU A 114 -3.55 -5.21 3.01
N LYS A 115 -2.36 -5.74 3.32
CA LYS A 115 -1.99 -7.15 3.09
C LYS A 115 -2.86 -8.13 3.86
N ARG A 116 -3.40 -7.75 5.02
CA ARG A 116 -4.36 -8.58 5.77
C ARG A 116 -5.72 -8.60 5.09
N THR A 117 -6.20 -7.44 4.64
CA THR A 117 -7.49 -7.31 3.95
C THR A 117 -7.47 -7.95 2.56
N TYR A 118 -6.40 -7.72 1.80
CA TYR A 118 -6.25 -8.11 0.40
C TYR A 118 -5.08 -9.10 0.19
N ARG A 119 -5.13 -10.22 0.91
CA ARG A 119 -4.03 -11.22 1.02
C ARG A 119 -3.51 -11.82 -0.30
N PHE A 120 -4.26 -11.67 -1.39
CA PHE A 120 -3.90 -12.21 -2.71
C PHE A 120 -3.48 -11.13 -3.71
N CYS A 121 -3.32 -9.87 -3.27
CA CYS A 121 -2.74 -8.84 -4.10
C CYS A 121 -1.22 -8.84 -4.03
N THR A 122 -0.60 -8.33 -5.09
CA THR A 122 0.81 -7.91 -5.08
C THR A 122 0.92 -6.46 -4.60
N TYR A 123 2.03 -6.12 -3.94
CA TYR A 123 2.29 -4.79 -3.40
C TYR A 123 3.67 -4.33 -3.85
N VAL A 124 3.73 -3.22 -4.58
CA VAL A 124 4.98 -2.61 -5.03
C VAL A 124 5.11 -1.23 -4.39
N ASN A 125 6.26 -0.98 -3.78
CA ASN A 125 6.57 0.29 -3.13
C ASN A 125 7.73 0.96 -3.85
N HIS A 126 7.45 2.12 -4.44
CA HIS A 126 8.42 2.98 -5.10
C HIS A 126 8.75 4.13 -4.15
N ALA A 127 9.87 4.00 -3.44
CA ALA A 127 10.41 5.05 -2.60
C ALA A 127 11.35 5.95 -3.43
N ALA A 128 11.00 7.22 -3.56
CA ALA A 128 11.91 8.26 -4.06
C ALA A 128 12.21 9.21 -2.89
N TYR A 129 13.33 8.98 -2.19
CA TYR A 129 13.81 9.87 -1.13
C TYR A 129 15.15 10.48 -1.53
#